data_AF-A0A497CG54-F1
#
_entry.id   AF-A0A497CG54-F1
#
_cell.length_a   1.000
_cell.length_b   1.000
_cell.length_c   1.000
_cell.angle_alpha   90.00
_cell.angle_beta   90.00
_cell.angle_gamma   90.00
#
_symmetry.space_group_name_H-M   'P 1'
#
loop_
_entity.id
_entity.type
_entity.pdbx_description
1 polymer ?
#
loop_
_entity_poly.entity_id
_entity_poly.type
_entity_poly.pdbx_seq_one_letter_code
_entity_poly.pdbx_strand_id
1 'polypeptide(L)'
;MKKLLTVLVLSIVMIACKTEKKEEVQVVEETKEIAAVSDEMMESAVIYEANIRQYSPEGTFSEFTKDIPQLKQLGVKIIWLMPVFPISETKRKATGGDFAHLIEDKETRDKMLGSYYAVSDFTKINPEFGT
;
A
#
# COMPACT_ATOMS: atom_id res chain seq x y z
N MET A 1 38.43 -34.35 43.79
CA MET A 1 37.88 -34.70 42.45
C MET A 1 36.51 -34.10 42.18
N LYS A 2 35.51 -34.18 43.09
CA LYS A 2 34.18 -33.55 42.89
C LYS A 2 34.22 -32.03 42.67
N LYS A 3 35.05 -31.28 43.42
CA LYS A 3 35.22 -29.82 43.24
C LYS A 3 35.88 -29.43 41.92
N LEU A 4 36.74 -30.29 41.35
CA LEU A 4 37.34 -30.07 40.02
C LEU A 4 36.32 -30.29 38.90
N LEU A 5 35.44 -31.29 39.09
CA LEU A 5 34.35 -31.59 38.15
C LEU A 5 33.32 -30.45 38.10
N THR A 6 33.04 -29.81 39.25
CA THR A 6 32.10 -28.67 39.32
C THR A 6 32.64 -27.43 38.61
N VAL A 7 33.95 -27.17 38.72
CA VAL A 7 34.60 -26.05 38.01
C VAL A 7 34.63 -26.29 36.51
N LEU A 8 34.89 -27.52 36.07
CA LEU A 8 34.91 -27.87 34.65
C LEU A 8 33.53 -27.74 33.98
N VAL A 9 32.46 -28.14 34.68
CA VAL A 9 31.08 -27.99 34.21
C VAL A 9 30.67 -26.52 34.15
N LEU A 10 31.09 -25.69 35.12
CA LEU A 10 30.80 -24.26 35.13
C LEU A 10 31.52 -23.50 33.99
N SER A 11 32.73 -23.93 33.62
CA SER A 11 33.44 -23.37 32.47
C SER A 11 32.84 -23.73 31.10
N ILE A 12 32.16 -24.87 30.97
CA ILE A 12 31.51 -25.28 29.71
C ILE A 12 30.22 -24.48 29.45
N VAL A 13 29.49 -24.09 30.51
CA VAL A 13 28.28 -23.27 30.40
C VAL A 13 28.57 -21.86 29.86
N MET A 14 29.75 -21.30 30.15
CA MET A 14 30.15 -19.97 29.67
C MET A 14 30.56 -19.95 28.19
N ILE A 15 30.89 -21.10 27.58
CA ILE A 15 31.28 -21.20 26.16
C ILE A 15 30.06 -21.40 25.24
N ALA A 16 28.94 -21.90 25.78
CA ALA A 16 27.70 -22.13 25.02
C ALA A 16 26.93 -20.84 24.69
N CYS A 17 27.31 -19.69 25.26
CA CYS A 17 26.80 -18.37 24.87
C CYS A 17 27.62 -17.74 23.73
N LYS A 18 27.92 -18.51 22.68
CA LYS A 18 28.22 -17.91 21.38
C LYS A 18 26.89 -17.54 20.72
N THR A 19 26.44 -16.33 21.01
CA THR A 19 25.35 -15.67 20.28
C THR A 19 25.73 -15.63 18.81
N GLU A 20 24.98 -16.37 17.99
CA GLU A 20 25.03 -16.20 16.54
C GLU A 20 24.73 -14.73 16.23
N LYS A 21 25.67 -14.08 15.56
CA LYS A 21 25.51 -12.73 15.06
C LYS A 21 24.47 -12.82 13.95
N LYS A 22 23.20 -12.59 14.30
CA LYS A 22 22.13 -12.37 13.34
C LYS A 22 22.59 -11.16 12.52
N GLU A 23 22.91 -11.39 11.25
CA GLU A 23 23.07 -10.29 10.30
C GLU A 23 21.73 -9.55 10.30
N GLU A 24 21.67 -8.46 11.06
CA GLU A 24 20.71 -7.41 10.81
C GLU A 24 21.01 -6.94 9.39
N VAL A 25 20.15 -7.35 8.45
CA VAL A 25 20.03 -6.68 7.16
C VAL A 25 19.73 -5.24 7.51
N GLN A 26 20.79 -4.41 7.52
CA GLN A 26 20.66 -2.98 7.49
C GLN A 26 19.95 -2.68 6.18
N VAL A 27 18.63 -2.50 6.26
CA VAL A 27 17.91 -1.73 5.26
C VAL A 27 18.51 -0.35 5.37
N VAL A 28 19.54 -0.10 4.56
CA VAL A 28 20.03 1.24 4.33
C VAL A 28 18.85 1.96 3.69
N GLU A 29 18.13 2.71 4.51
CA GLU A 29 17.21 3.74 4.05
C GLU A 29 18.07 4.75 3.29
N GLU A 30 18.36 4.46 2.02
CA GLU A 30 18.73 5.47 1.06
C GLU A 30 17.52 6.42 1.01
N THR A 31 17.53 7.47 1.84
CA THR A 31 16.71 8.65 1.62
C THR A 31 17.16 9.24 0.29
N LYS A 32 16.67 8.68 -0.82
CA LYS A 32 16.79 9.27 -2.14
C LYS A 32 16.11 10.62 -2.03
N GLU A 33 16.91 11.69 -2.13
CA GLU A 33 16.37 13.03 -2.27
C GLU A 33 15.42 13.03 -3.47
N ILE A 34 14.13 13.20 -3.17
CA ILE A 34 13.11 13.35 -4.20
C ILE A 34 13.30 14.76 -4.74
N ALA A 35 13.45 14.91 -6.06
CA ALA A 35 13.55 16.22 -6.68
C ALA A 35 12.34 17.07 -6.30
N ALA A 36 12.58 18.30 -5.84
CA ALA A 36 11.52 19.21 -5.45
C ALA A 36 10.64 19.57 -6.65
N VAL A 37 9.36 19.86 -6.38
CA VAL A 37 8.45 20.42 -7.37
C VAL A 37 8.94 21.82 -7.75
N SER A 38 9.14 22.08 -9.04
CA SER A 38 9.58 23.37 -9.58
C SER A 38 8.59 23.93 -10.62
N ASP A 39 8.63 25.23 -10.85
CA ASP A 39 7.79 25.89 -11.86
C ASP A 39 8.04 25.31 -13.26
N GLU A 40 9.32 25.10 -13.62
CA GLU A 40 9.72 24.47 -14.89
C GLU A 40 9.14 23.05 -15.06
N MET A 41 9.08 22.27 -13.98
CA MET A 41 8.45 20.95 -14.01
C MET A 41 6.94 21.08 -14.22
N MET A 42 6.28 21.98 -13.49
CA MET A 42 4.84 22.18 -13.57
C MET A 42 4.39 22.69 -14.94
N GLU A 43 5.21 23.47 -15.65
CA GLU A 43 4.92 23.96 -17.00
C GLU A 43 4.83 22.86 -18.06
N SER A 44 5.54 21.74 -17.85
CA SER A 44 5.72 20.68 -18.87
C SER A 44 5.40 19.27 -18.38
N ALA A 45 4.91 19.12 -17.14
CA ALA A 45 4.66 17.82 -16.53
C ALA A 45 3.63 16.99 -17.31
N VAL A 46 3.98 15.74 -17.58
CA VAL A 46 3.02 14.73 -18.01
C VAL A 46 2.32 14.18 -16.77
N ILE A 47 0.99 14.33 -16.74
CA ILE A 47 0.10 13.83 -15.68
C ILE A 47 -0.53 12.52 -16.13
N TYR A 48 -0.44 11.49 -15.29
CA TYR A 48 -1.11 10.21 -15.49
C TYR A 48 -2.20 10.02 -14.42
N GLU A 49 -3.46 10.06 -14.83
CA GLU A 49 -4.58 9.75 -13.94
C GLU A 49 -4.75 8.24 -13.78
N ALA A 50 -4.80 7.77 -12.54
CA ALA A 50 -4.89 6.35 -12.22
C ALA A 50 -6.16 6.04 -11.39
N ASN A 51 -6.95 5.10 -11.91
CA ASN A 51 -8.02 4.45 -11.17
C ASN A 51 -7.50 3.12 -10.63
N ILE A 52 -7.14 3.06 -9.34
CA ILE A 52 -6.52 1.87 -8.75
C ILE A 52 -7.42 0.64 -8.85
N ARG A 53 -8.74 0.78 -8.63
CA ARG A 53 -9.69 -0.33 -8.70
C ARG A 53 -9.71 -0.98 -10.09
N GLN A 54 -9.62 -0.16 -11.14
CA GLN A 54 -9.73 -0.62 -12.52
C GLN A 54 -8.38 -0.85 -13.20
N TYR A 55 -7.27 -0.54 -12.52
CA TYR A 55 -5.93 -0.64 -13.07
C TYR A 55 -5.53 -2.10 -13.34
N SER A 56 -5.83 -3.00 -12.41
CA SER A 56 -5.56 -4.44 -12.51
C SER A 56 -6.77 -5.25 -12.02
N PRO A 57 -6.83 -6.57 -12.30
CA PRO A 57 -7.88 -7.45 -11.77
C PRO A 57 -7.97 -7.45 -10.23
N GLU A 58 -6.83 -7.32 -9.55
CA GLU A 58 -6.73 -7.24 -8.09
C GLU A 58 -7.15 -5.87 -7.57
N GLY A 59 -6.94 -4.81 -8.36
CA GLY A 59 -7.35 -3.45 -8.03
C GLY A 59 -6.63 -2.88 -6.80
N THR A 60 -5.34 -3.17 -6.61
CA THR A 60 -4.57 -2.77 -5.41
C THR A 60 -3.43 -1.80 -5.71
N PHE A 61 -2.97 -1.07 -4.68
CA PHE A 61 -1.77 -0.24 -4.80
C PHE A 61 -0.53 -1.06 -5.12
N SER A 62 -0.39 -2.26 -4.55
CA SER A 62 0.74 -3.15 -4.81
C SER A 62 0.90 -3.43 -6.30
N GLU A 63 -0.19 -3.79 -6.98
CA GLU A 63 -0.15 -4.04 -8.43
C GLU A 63 0.18 -2.77 -9.22
N PHE A 64 -0.43 -1.64 -8.88
CA PHE A 64 -0.14 -0.36 -9.53
C PHE A 64 1.34 0.06 -9.38
N THR A 65 1.91 -0.12 -8.19
CA THR A 65 3.29 0.34 -7.91
C THR A 65 4.36 -0.38 -8.73
N LYS A 66 4.08 -1.59 -9.22
CA LYS A 66 5.00 -2.36 -10.08
C LYS A 66 5.30 -1.64 -11.40
N ASP A 67 4.39 -0.79 -11.86
CA ASP A 67 4.49 -0.10 -13.14
C ASP A 67 4.99 1.36 -13.03
N ILE A 68 5.16 1.88 -11.81
CA ILE A 68 5.74 3.22 -11.58
C ILE A 68 7.10 3.40 -12.28
N PRO A 69 8.02 2.41 -12.29
CA PRO A 69 9.27 2.52 -13.05
C PRO A 69 9.06 2.75 -14.55
N GLN A 70 8.08 2.08 -15.17
CA GLN A 70 7.74 2.24 -16.58
C GLN A 70 7.08 3.61 -16.84
N LEU A 71 6.15 4.04 -15.97
CA LEU A 71 5.55 5.38 -16.06
C LEU A 71 6.62 6.48 -16.01
N LYS A 72 7.62 6.32 -15.15
CA LYS A 72 8.77 7.22 -15.09
C LYS A 72 9.57 7.24 -16.40
N GLN A 73 9.77 6.09 -17.05
CA GLN A 73 10.43 6.01 -18.35
C GLN A 73 9.63 6.70 -19.47
N LEU A 74 8.30 6.69 -19.38
CA LEU A 74 7.40 7.41 -20.29
C LEU A 74 7.39 8.94 -20.05
N GLY A 75 8.12 9.43 -19.05
CA GLY A 75 8.21 10.85 -18.74
C GLY A 75 7.09 11.37 -17.84
N VAL A 76 6.25 10.49 -17.29
CA VAL A 76 5.24 10.87 -16.29
C VAL A 76 5.93 11.52 -15.09
N LYS A 77 5.47 12.72 -14.71
CA LYS A 77 5.96 13.48 -13.56
C LYS A 77 4.98 13.46 -12.40
N ILE A 78 3.69 13.40 -12.70
CA ILE A 78 2.61 13.47 -11.72
C ILE A 78 1.69 12.28 -11.92
N ILE A 79 1.46 11.53 -10.84
CA ILE A 79 0.40 10.53 -10.78
C ILE A 79 -0.79 11.18 -10.08
N TRP A 80 -1.90 11.33 -10.80
CA TRP A 80 -3.16 11.79 -10.22
C TRP A 80 -4.02 10.58 -9.85
N LEU A 81 -4.12 10.30 -8.56
CA LEU A 81 -5.01 9.25 -8.09
C LEU A 81 -6.47 9.74 -8.10
N MET A 82 -7.36 8.95 -8.72
CA MET A 82 -8.79 9.04 -8.42
C MET A 82 -9.02 8.79 -6.92
N PRO A 83 -10.13 9.27 -6.31
CA PRO A 83 -10.32 9.14 -4.86
C PRO A 83 -10.15 7.70 -4.35
N VAL A 84 -9.29 7.55 -3.34
CA VAL A 84 -8.93 6.25 -2.75
C VAL A 84 -9.53 6.04 -1.35
N PHE A 85 -10.51 6.86 -0.99
CA PHE A 85 -11.16 6.86 0.32
C PHE A 85 -12.35 5.90 0.38
N PRO A 86 -12.80 5.48 1.57
CA PRO A 86 -14.03 4.72 1.72
C PRO A 86 -15.23 5.42 1.05
N ILE A 87 -16.08 4.65 0.38
CA ILE A 87 -17.25 5.14 -0.35
C ILE A 87 -18.48 5.10 0.58
N SER A 88 -19.30 6.16 0.52
CA SER A 88 -20.57 6.27 1.22
C SER A 88 -21.58 5.26 0.70
N GLU A 89 -22.20 4.52 1.63
CA GLU A 89 -23.32 3.62 1.32
C GLU A 89 -24.66 4.36 1.21
N THR A 90 -24.77 5.55 1.83
CA THR A 90 -26.00 6.35 1.81
C THR A 90 -26.21 6.93 0.42
N LYS A 91 -27.41 6.71 -0.16
CA LYS A 91 -27.75 7.13 -1.53
C LYS A 91 -26.68 6.71 -2.56
N ARG A 92 -26.05 5.57 -2.33
CA ARG A 92 -25.04 4.97 -3.22
C ARG A 92 -25.66 4.74 -4.59
N LYS A 93 -25.06 5.32 -5.63
CA LYS A 93 -25.48 5.12 -7.02
C LYS A 93 -25.16 3.69 -7.46
N ALA A 94 -26.10 3.08 -8.17
CA ALA A 94 -25.94 1.82 -8.88
C ALA A 94 -25.56 2.06 -10.34
N THR A 95 -25.06 1.01 -10.99
CA THR A 95 -24.89 0.98 -12.44
C THR A 95 -26.23 1.28 -13.12
N GLY A 96 -26.27 2.27 -14.02
CA GLY A 96 -27.50 2.73 -14.67
C GLY A 96 -28.12 4.01 -14.07
N GLY A 97 -27.61 4.50 -12.94
CA GLY A 97 -27.94 5.84 -12.41
C GLY A 97 -28.94 5.87 -11.25
N ASP A 98 -29.65 4.76 -11.00
CA ASP A 98 -30.52 4.59 -9.82
C ASP A 98 -29.72 4.38 -8.53
N PHE A 99 -30.41 4.19 -7.40
CA PHE A 99 -29.78 3.94 -6.10
C PHE A 99 -29.68 2.45 -5.76
N ALA A 100 -28.55 2.03 -5.22
CA ALA A 100 -28.27 0.63 -4.85
C ALA A 100 -29.27 0.06 -3.83
N HIS A 101 -29.83 0.88 -2.94
CA HIS A 101 -30.83 0.43 -1.97
C HIS A 101 -32.16 0.00 -2.59
N LEU A 102 -32.42 0.35 -3.86
CA LEU A 102 -33.60 -0.09 -4.61
C LEU A 102 -33.44 -1.51 -5.17
N ILE A 103 -32.24 -2.08 -5.12
CA ILE A 103 -31.97 -3.44 -5.58
C ILE A 103 -32.31 -4.42 -4.45
N GLU A 104 -33.31 -5.27 -4.71
CA GLU A 104 -33.77 -6.29 -3.75
C GLU A 104 -32.75 -7.40 -3.56
N ASP A 105 -32.17 -7.90 -4.66
CA ASP A 105 -31.15 -8.93 -4.62
C ASP A 105 -29.86 -8.41 -3.97
N LYS A 106 -29.53 -8.98 -2.81
CA LYS A 106 -28.37 -8.55 -2.02
C LYS A 106 -27.06 -8.73 -2.78
N GLU A 107 -26.90 -9.83 -3.52
CA GLU A 107 -25.66 -10.09 -4.23
C GLU A 107 -25.41 -9.06 -5.33
N THR A 108 -26.45 -8.71 -6.09
CA THR A 108 -26.42 -7.66 -7.11
C THR A 108 -26.20 -6.28 -6.48
N ARG A 109 -26.86 -5.99 -5.36
CA ARG A 109 -26.69 -4.72 -4.63
C ARG A 109 -25.26 -4.52 -4.14
N ASP A 110 -24.64 -5.57 -3.62
CA ASP A 110 -23.28 -5.49 -3.07
C ASP A 110 -22.24 -5.23 -4.17
N LYS A 111 -22.52 -5.63 -5.42
CA LYS A 111 -21.71 -5.29 -6.61
C LYS A 111 -21.81 -3.82 -7.02
N MET A 112 -22.78 -3.05 -6.51
CA MET A 112 -22.92 -1.63 -6.81
C MET A 112 -22.00 -0.78 -5.95
N LEU A 113 -20.72 -0.69 -6.30
CA LEU A 113 -19.69 -0.05 -5.48
C LEU A 113 -19.87 1.47 -5.29
N GLY A 114 -20.65 2.12 -6.15
CA GLY A 114 -20.87 3.56 -6.09
C GLY A 114 -19.77 4.38 -6.75
N SER A 115 -19.82 5.70 -6.53
CA SER A 115 -18.85 6.64 -7.09
C SER A 115 -17.68 6.82 -6.13
N TYR A 116 -16.45 6.80 -6.67
CA TYR A 116 -15.22 7.15 -5.93
C TYR A 116 -15.33 8.52 -5.25
N TYR A 117 -16.08 9.46 -5.82
CA TYR A 117 -16.24 10.81 -5.27
C TYR A 117 -17.25 10.90 -4.13
N ALA A 118 -18.02 9.85 -3.84
CA ALA A 118 -18.93 9.82 -2.71
C ALA A 118 -18.18 9.41 -1.42
N VAL A 119 -17.20 10.20 -1.00
CA VAL A 119 -16.31 9.88 0.13
C VAL A 119 -17.08 9.90 1.45
N SER A 120 -16.88 8.88 2.29
CA SER A 120 -17.44 8.83 3.66
C SER A 120 -16.44 9.23 4.74
N ASP A 121 -15.14 9.08 4.51
CA ASP A 121 -14.09 9.42 5.45
C ASP A 121 -12.78 9.81 4.72
N PHE A 122 -12.42 11.09 4.75
CA PHE A 122 -11.22 11.61 4.08
C PHE A 122 -9.91 11.27 4.81
N THR A 123 -9.98 10.64 5.99
CA THR A 123 -8.80 10.31 6.79
C THR A 123 -8.36 8.85 6.66
N LYS A 124 -9.12 8.05 5.91
CA LYS A 124 -8.90 6.61 5.73
C LYS A 124 -8.68 6.25 4.27
N ILE A 125 -7.96 5.17 4.05
CA ILE A 125 -7.87 4.53 2.74
C ILE A 125 -8.95 3.45 2.65
N ASN A 126 -9.57 3.31 1.48
CA ASN A 126 -10.52 2.24 1.24
C ASN A 126 -9.80 0.89 1.31
N PRO A 127 -10.23 -0.04 2.18
CA PRO A 127 -9.55 -1.33 2.35
C PRO A 127 -9.52 -2.20 1.09
N GLU A 128 -10.34 -1.91 0.08
CA GLU A 128 -10.30 -2.62 -1.20
C GLU A 128 -8.95 -2.49 -1.92
N PHE A 129 -8.18 -1.43 -1.65
CA PHE A 129 -6.91 -1.15 -2.33
C PHE A 129 -5.70 -1.85 -1.69
N GLY A 130 -5.90 -2.63 -0.63
CA GLY A 130 -4.86 -3.31 0.15
C GLY A 130 -4.59 -2.67 1.51
N THR A 131 -3.57 -3.18 2.21
CA THR A 131 -3.10 -2.74 3.54
C THR A 131 -1.62 -2.44 3.53
#